data_AF-A0A7W0UZK4-F1
#
_entry.id   AF-A0A7W0UZK4-F1
#
_cell.length_a   1.000
_cell.length_b   1.000
_cell.length_c   1.000
_cell.angle_alpha   90.00
_cell.angle_beta   90.00
_cell.angle_gamma   90.00
#
_symmetry.space_group_name_H-M   'P 1'
#
loop_
_entity.id
_entity.type
_entity.pdbx_description
1 polymer ?
#
loop_
_entity_poly.entity_id
_entity_poly.type
_entity_poly.pdbx_seq_one_letter_code
_entity_poly.pdbx_strand_id
1 'polypeptide(L)'
;MYRPNFCTGCGAPFERRRWRFWPCRSFCSVCAKEFRRARIILPLLASVALFGGGFLAGRANRSAPPLLIIEQRKADAVTADGNFQSGLQPVSAMPIKADERLSAAQETVYICGARTKRGTPCSRKVRGTGRCWQHRGKAAMLPAAKLIVPS
;
A
#
# COMPACT_ATOMS: atom_id res chain seq x y z
N MET A 1 -8.53 36.80 -33.94
CA MET A 1 -8.98 35.40 -33.90
C MET A 1 -10.42 35.31 -34.39
N TYR A 2 -10.66 34.60 -35.48
CA TYR A 2 -12.01 34.38 -36.04
C TYR A 2 -12.85 33.51 -35.08
N ARG A 3 -14.05 33.97 -34.73
CA ARG A 3 -15.03 33.20 -33.95
C ARG A 3 -16.20 32.85 -34.87
N PRO A 4 -16.39 31.57 -35.24
CA PRO A 4 -17.53 31.19 -36.05
C PRO A 4 -18.83 31.43 -35.29
N ASN A 5 -19.80 32.07 -35.94
CA ASN A 5 -21.14 32.34 -35.37
C ASN A 5 -22.12 31.16 -35.57
N PHE A 6 -21.68 30.10 -36.25
CA PHE A 6 -22.51 28.96 -36.68
C PHE A 6 -21.96 27.63 -36.16
N CYS A 7 -22.87 26.67 -35.93
CA CYS A 7 -22.53 25.29 -35.57
C CYS A 7 -21.87 24.56 -36.76
N THR A 8 -20.73 23.90 -36.55
CA THR A 8 -20.03 23.15 -37.60
C THR A 8 -20.71 21.84 -38.01
N GLY A 9 -21.70 21.37 -37.25
CA GLY A 9 -22.45 20.14 -37.55
C GLY A 9 -23.73 20.39 -38.33
N CYS A 10 -24.54 21.36 -37.89
CA CYS A 10 -25.86 21.63 -38.46
C CYS A 10 -26.02 23.03 -39.08
N GLY A 11 -25.01 23.91 -39.00
CA GLY A 11 -25.09 25.27 -39.53
C GLY A 11 -25.95 26.25 -38.71
N ALA A 12 -26.64 25.81 -37.66
CA ALA A 12 -27.51 26.67 -36.87
C ALA A 12 -26.74 27.81 -36.15
N PRO A 13 -27.30 29.02 -36.06
CA PRO A 13 -26.69 30.14 -35.33
C PRO A 13 -26.75 29.92 -33.81
N PHE A 14 -25.75 30.43 -33.08
CA PHE A 14 -25.73 30.34 -31.62
C PHE A 14 -26.58 31.44 -30.96
N GLU A 15 -27.66 31.05 -30.29
CA GLU A 15 -28.56 31.96 -29.55
C GLU A 15 -27.95 32.50 -28.24
N ARG A 16 -26.97 31.80 -27.65
CA ARG A 16 -26.27 32.26 -26.44
C ARG A 16 -24.79 31.95 -26.53
N ARG A 17 -23.96 33.00 -26.53
CA ARG A 17 -22.50 32.94 -26.48
C ARG A 17 -22.02 32.49 -25.10
N ARG A 18 -22.25 31.23 -24.71
CA ARG A 18 -21.61 30.67 -23.52
C ARG A 18 -20.12 30.49 -23.82
N TRP A 19 -19.31 31.30 -23.15
CA TRP A 19 -17.86 31.23 -23.25
C TRP A 19 -17.40 29.85 -22.74
N ARG A 20 -16.91 29.01 -23.66
CA ARG A 20 -16.22 27.77 -23.31
C ARG A 20 -14.72 28.04 -23.48
N PHE A 21 -13.96 27.75 -22.44
CA PHE A 21 -12.49 27.91 -22.38
C PHE A 21 -11.73 27.09 -23.44
N TRP A 22 -12.40 26.25 -24.23
CA TRP A 22 -11.76 25.40 -25.22
C TRP A 22 -12.22 25.77 -26.66
N PRO A 23 -11.31 26.31 -27.50
CA PRO A 23 -11.65 26.90 -28.80
C PRO A 23 -11.83 25.90 -29.95
N CYS A 24 -11.65 24.59 -29.71
CA CYS A 24 -11.70 23.60 -30.79
C CYS A 24 -13.14 23.13 -31.05
N ARG A 25 -13.77 23.75 -32.06
CA ARG A 25 -15.09 23.44 -32.66
C ARG A 25 -16.31 23.76 -31.78
N SER A 26 -17.00 24.83 -32.15
CA SER A 26 -18.30 25.18 -31.58
C SER A 26 -19.41 24.31 -32.19
N PHE A 27 -19.98 23.43 -31.39
CA PHE A 27 -21.20 22.68 -31.71
C PHE A 27 -22.38 23.25 -30.91
N CYS A 28 -23.58 23.25 -31.49
CA CYS A 28 -24.81 23.56 -30.74
C CYS A 28 -25.08 22.50 -29.66
N SER A 29 -25.95 22.80 -28.69
CA SER A 29 -26.24 21.88 -27.58
C SER A 29 -26.77 20.51 -28.03
N VAL A 30 -27.43 20.46 -29.20
CA VAL A 30 -27.93 19.23 -29.83
C VAL A 30 -26.78 18.43 -30.43
N CYS A 31 -26.06 19.00 -31.41
CA CYS A 31 -24.92 18.34 -32.06
C CYS A 31 -23.80 17.98 -31.08
N ALA A 32 -23.58 18.78 -30.03
CA ALA A 32 -22.59 18.50 -29.01
C ALA A 32 -22.92 17.26 -28.18
N LYS A 33 -24.21 16.97 -27.93
CA LYS A 33 -24.64 15.75 -27.21
C LYS A 33 -24.42 14.51 -28.07
N GLU A 34 -24.79 14.57 -29.34
CA GLU A 34 -24.62 13.47 -30.28
C GLU A 34 -23.14 13.15 -30.52
N PHE A 35 -22.33 14.17 -30.81
CA PHE A 35 -20.88 13.98 -31.00
C PHE A 35 -20.20 13.43 -29.76
N ARG A 36 -20.62 13.89 -28.57
CA ARG A 36 -20.08 13.38 -27.30
C ARG A 36 -20.42 11.91 -27.11
N ARG A 37 -21.66 11.51 -27.41
CA ARG A 37 -22.08 10.10 -27.34
C ARG A 37 -21.27 9.26 -28.33
N ALA A 38 -21.21 9.64 -29.61
CA ALA A 38 -20.50 8.89 -30.62
C ALA A 38 -19.00 8.75 -30.34
N ARG A 39 -18.33 9.84 -29.90
CA ARG A 39 -16.88 9.82 -29.63
C ARG A 39 -16.48 9.28 -28.27
N ILE A 40 -17.35 9.32 -27.25
CA ILE A 40 -17.01 8.84 -25.90
C ILE A 40 -17.46 7.41 -25.68
N ILE A 41 -18.60 6.98 -26.22
CA ILE A 41 -19.14 5.64 -25.94
C ILE A 41 -18.18 4.56 -26.43
N LEU A 42 -17.65 4.67 -27.65
CA LEU A 42 -16.78 3.65 -28.21
C LEU A 42 -15.46 3.46 -27.43
N PRO A 43 -14.66 4.51 -27.11
CA PRO A 43 -13.47 4.32 -26.29
C PRO A 43 -13.79 3.93 -24.85
N LEU A 44 -14.94 4.36 -24.31
CA LEU A 44 -15.36 3.96 -22.96
C LEU A 44 -15.66 2.46 -22.91
N LEU A 45 -16.42 1.92 -23.87
CA LEU A 45 -16.67 0.49 -23.98
C LEU A 45 -15.38 -0.31 -24.19
N ALA A 46 -14.48 0.16 -25.06
CA ALA A 46 -13.18 -0.46 -25.26
C ALA A 46 -12.36 -0.49 -23.97
N SER A 47 -12.35 0.61 -23.20
CA SER A 47 -11.65 0.66 -21.92
C SER A 47 -12.23 -0.32 -20.90
N VAL A 48 -13.56 -0.36 -20.76
CA VAL A 48 -14.25 -1.29 -19.85
C VAL A 48 -13.96 -2.74 -20.23
N ALA A 49 -13.94 -3.07 -21.52
CA ALA A 49 -13.60 -4.40 -22.00
C ALA A 49 -12.15 -4.78 -21.66
N LEU A 50 -11.18 -3.87 -21.87
CA LEU A 50 -9.78 -4.12 -21.54
C LEU A 50 -9.56 -4.29 -20.03
N PHE A 51 -10.13 -3.39 -19.21
CA PHE A 51 -9.98 -3.47 -17.75
C PHE A 51 -10.74 -4.65 -17.16
N GLY A 52 -11.97 -4.91 -17.60
CA GLY A 52 -12.79 -6.03 -17.14
C GLY A 52 -12.20 -7.37 -17.55
N GLY A 53 -11.81 -7.51 -18.82
CA GLY A 53 -11.15 -8.71 -19.33
C GLY A 53 -9.81 -8.98 -18.65
N GLY A 54 -8.96 -7.96 -18.50
CA GLY A 54 -7.70 -8.09 -17.79
C GLY A 54 -7.87 -8.44 -16.31
N PHE A 55 -8.88 -7.88 -15.64
CA PHE A 55 -9.18 -8.20 -14.24
C PHE A 55 -9.67 -9.64 -14.08
N LEU A 56 -10.59 -10.10 -14.93
CA LEU A 56 -11.08 -11.49 -14.90
C LEU A 56 -9.96 -12.48 -15.20
N ALA A 57 -9.19 -12.26 -16.28
CA ALA A 57 -8.06 -13.11 -16.64
C ALA A 57 -7.00 -13.13 -15.53
N GLY A 58 -6.70 -11.96 -14.94
CA GLY A 58 -5.77 -11.85 -13.83
C GLY A 58 -6.25 -12.51 -12.54
N ARG A 59 -7.56 -12.72 -12.35
CA ARG A 59 -8.09 -13.53 -11.24
C ARG A 59 -8.11 -15.01 -11.56
N ALA A 60 -8.45 -15.38 -12.79
CA ALA A 60 -8.49 -16.76 -13.24
C ALA A 60 -7.09 -17.41 -13.27
N ASN A 61 -6.05 -16.65 -13.63
CA ASN A 61 -4.66 -17.12 -13.63
C ASN A 61 -3.96 -17.05 -12.27
N ARG A 62 -4.66 -16.72 -11.18
CA ARG A 62 -4.05 -16.88 -9.85
C ARG A 62 -4.03 -18.36 -9.51
N SER A 63 -2.90 -19.00 -9.76
CA SER A 63 -2.58 -20.30 -9.17
C SER A 63 -2.82 -20.23 -7.67
N ALA A 64 -3.58 -21.19 -7.13
CA ALA A 64 -3.73 -21.33 -5.70
C ALA A 64 -2.34 -21.40 -5.05
N PRO A 65 -2.10 -20.70 -3.92
CA PRO A 65 -0.84 -20.84 -3.23
C PRO A 65 -0.63 -22.33 -2.90
N PRO A 66 0.55 -22.90 -3.18
CA PRO A 66 0.81 -24.28 -2.84
C PRO A 66 0.54 -24.45 -1.34
N LEU A 67 -0.26 -25.47 -1.00
CA LEU A 67 -0.60 -25.78 0.38
C LEU A 67 0.69 -26.06 1.14
N LEU A 68 1.10 -25.09 1.97
CA LEU A 68 2.16 -25.30 2.94
C LEU A 68 1.60 -26.22 4.01
N ILE A 69 1.84 -27.52 3.87
CA ILE A 69 1.61 -28.51 4.92
C ILE A 69 2.63 -28.19 6.03
N ILE A 70 2.17 -27.44 7.04
CA ILE A 70 2.93 -27.25 8.26
C ILE A 70 2.77 -28.55 9.04
N GLU A 71 3.75 -29.45 8.94
CA GLU A 71 3.82 -30.58 9.87
C GLU A 71 4.13 -30.03 11.26
N GLN A 72 3.10 -30.00 12.11
CA GLN A 72 3.30 -29.83 13.54
C GLN A 72 4.06 -31.06 14.03
N ARG A 73 5.35 -30.88 14.33
CA ARG A 73 6.12 -31.85 15.11
C ARG A 73 5.37 -32.08 16.42
N LYS A 74 4.79 -33.27 16.57
CA LYS A 74 4.34 -33.79 17.85
C LYS A 74 5.58 -33.80 18.73
N ALA A 75 5.59 -32.99 19.79
CA ALA A 75 6.62 -33.07 20.80
C ALA A 75 6.43 -34.42 21.48
N ASP A 76 7.21 -35.41 21.06
CA ASP A 76 7.30 -36.67 21.81
C ASP A 76 7.85 -36.31 23.19
N ALA A 77 7.02 -36.58 24.20
CA ALA A 77 7.42 -36.56 25.58
C ALA A 77 8.54 -37.57 25.75
N VAL A 78 9.77 -37.09 25.87
CA VAL A 78 10.91 -37.89 26.33
C VAL A 78 10.70 -38.13 27.82
N THR A 79 10.01 -39.21 28.15
CA THR A 79 10.17 -39.91 29.42
C THR A 79 11.57 -40.54 29.44
N ALA A 80 12.25 -40.30 30.55
CA ALA A 80 13.57 -40.80 30.88
C ALA A 80 13.65 -42.34 30.83
N ASP A 81 14.81 -42.86 30.38
CA ASP A 81 15.66 -43.82 31.12
C ASP A 81 16.70 -44.47 30.18
N GLY A 82 18.00 -44.47 30.56
CA GLY A 82 19.02 -45.32 29.92
C GLY A 82 20.43 -44.76 29.70
N ASN A 83 21.18 -44.63 30.79
CA ASN A 83 22.64 -44.60 31.00
C ASN A 83 23.64 -44.98 29.87
N PHE A 84 24.63 -44.11 29.58
CA PHE A 84 26.04 -44.49 29.37
C PHE A 84 27.02 -43.32 29.67
N GLN A 85 27.88 -43.48 30.69
CA GLN A 85 29.03 -42.62 31.03
C GLN A 85 30.24 -43.00 30.16
N SER A 86 31.09 -42.10 29.64
CA SER A 86 32.29 -41.53 30.29
C SER A 86 33.10 -40.82 29.19
N GLY A 87 33.86 -39.72 29.35
CA GLY A 87 34.22 -38.98 30.54
C GLY A 87 35.16 -37.78 30.23
N LEU A 88 35.69 -37.23 31.34
CA LEU A 88 36.64 -36.12 31.57
C LEU A 88 36.00 -34.86 32.19
N GLN A 89 36.17 -34.78 33.52
CA GLN A 89 35.83 -33.70 34.46
C GLN A 89 36.96 -32.63 34.55
N PRO A 90 37.02 -31.74 35.57
CA PRO A 90 36.10 -30.68 36.05
C PRO A 90 36.84 -29.33 36.26
N VAL A 91 36.13 -28.21 36.50
CA VAL A 91 36.50 -27.23 37.55
C VAL A 91 35.35 -26.29 37.88
N SER A 92 35.27 -25.99 39.17
CA SER A 92 34.13 -25.51 39.93
C SER A 92 33.92 -23.99 39.90
N ALA A 93 32.63 -23.63 40.01
CA ALA A 93 32.05 -22.58 40.85
C ALA A 93 32.57 -21.13 40.77
N MET A 94 31.66 -20.22 40.34
CA MET A 94 31.26 -19.11 41.20
C MET A 94 29.86 -18.56 40.84
N PRO A 95 29.16 -17.88 41.80
CA PRO A 95 27.72 -17.62 41.75
C PRO A 95 27.38 -16.12 41.56
N ILE A 96 26.07 -15.83 41.52
CA ILE A 96 25.41 -14.51 41.72
C ILE A 96 25.55 -13.57 40.49
N LYS A 97 24.51 -13.06 39.80
CA LYS A 97 23.28 -12.40 40.29
C LYS A 97 22.10 -12.62 39.34
N ALA A 98 21.01 -13.13 39.92
CA ALA A 98 19.67 -13.00 39.39
C ALA A 98 19.20 -11.56 39.65
N ASP A 99 19.56 -10.62 38.77
CA ASP A 99 18.98 -9.26 38.82
C ASP A 99 18.82 -8.57 37.46
N GLU A 100 18.98 -9.29 36.34
CA GLU A 100 18.67 -8.75 35.00
C GLU A 100 17.38 -9.31 34.41
N ARG A 101 16.49 -9.86 35.25
CA ARG A 101 15.19 -10.38 34.82
C ARG A 101 14.01 -9.42 35.05
N LEU A 102 14.28 -8.20 35.52
CA LEU A 102 13.30 -7.10 35.65
C LEU A 102 13.77 -5.84 34.89
N SER A 103 14.03 -5.95 33.58
CA SER A 103 14.00 -4.77 32.67
C SER A 103 13.62 -5.14 31.24
N ALA A 104 13.03 -6.30 31.01
CA ALA A 104 12.50 -6.73 29.71
C ALA A 104 11.04 -6.27 29.49
N ALA A 105 10.57 -5.29 30.26
CA ALA A 105 9.25 -4.69 30.10
C ALA A 105 9.44 -3.31 29.47
N GLN A 106 8.81 -3.11 28.31
CA GLN A 106 8.80 -1.91 27.47
C GLN A 106 9.93 -1.85 26.42
N GLU A 107 9.90 -2.77 25.43
CA GLU A 107 10.53 -2.48 24.14
C GLU A 107 9.78 -1.27 23.54
N THR A 108 10.31 -0.06 23.73
CA THR A 108 9.70 1.16 23.16
C THR A 108 9.71 1.04 21.64
N VAL A 109 8.54 0.79 21.06
CA VAL A 109 8.39 0.70 19.61
C VAL A 109 8.19 2.10 19.05
N TYR A 110 9.05 2.49 18.11
CA TYR A 110 8.96 3.80 17.48
C TYR A 110 8.16 3.73 16.18
N ILE A 111 7.51 4.82 15.82
CA ILE A 111 6.83 5.01 14.53
C ILE A 111 7.69 5.88 13.63
N CYS A 112 7.71 5.55 12.33
CA CYS A 112 8.51 6.26 11.32
C CYS A 112 8.16 7.77 11.21
N GLY A 113 6.87 8.13 11.22
CA GLY A 113 6.41 9.52 11.26
C GLY A 113 6.77 10.40 10.05
N ALA A 114 7.42 9.86 9.02
CA ALA A 114 7.81 10.61 7.83
C ALA A 114 6.62 10.98 6.93
N ARG A 115 6.73 12.08 6.19
CA ARG A 115 5.73 12.53 5.21
C ARG A 115 5.61 11.52 4.07
N THR A 116 4.44 10.92 3.91
CA THR A 116 4.14 10.10 2.73
C THR A 116 3.81 10.98 1.53
N LYS A 117 3.79 10.39 0.31
CA LYS A 117 3.36 11.09 -0.92
C LYS A 117 1.91 11.63 -0.82
N ARG A 118 1.09 11.06 0.07
CA ARG A 118 -0.30 11.49 0.34
C ARG A 118 -0.40 12.59 1.40
N GLY A 119 0.73 13.02 1.99
CA GLY A 119 0.75 14.07 3.01
C GLY A 119 0.47 13.61 4.44
N THR A 120 0.10 12.34 4.66
CA THR A 120 -0.10 11.76 5.99
C THR A 120 1.20 11.20 6.57
N PRO A 121 1.37 11.15 7.91
CA PRO A 121 2.56 10.58 8.54
C PRO A 121 2.58 9.05 8.40
N CYS A 122 3.77 8.49 8.19
CA CYS A 122 3.96 7.04 8.12
C CYS A 122 3.79 6.38 9.50
N SER A 123 2.81 5.47 9.64
CA SER A 123 2.53 4.73 10.88
C SER A 123 3.36 3.45 11.06
N ARG A 124 4.32 3.15 10.15
CA ARG A 124 5.10 1.92 10.23
C ARG A 124 6.01 1.92 11.46
N LYS A 125 5.93 0.84 12.24
CA LYS A 125 6.78 0.55 13.39
C LYS A 125 8.24 0.33 12.97
N VAL A 126 9.17 0.88 13.72
CA VAL A 126 10.62 0.77 13.54
C VAL A 126 11.26 0.51 14.89
N ARG A 127 12.34 -0.29 14.87
CA ARG A 127 13.18 -0.49 16.05
C ARG A 127 14.12 0.73 16.16
N GLY A 128 14.02 1.47 17.27
CA GLY A 128 14.77 2.70 17.51
C GLY A 128 14.20 3.96 16.84
N THR A 129 14.81 5.12 17.07
CA THR A 129 14.34 6.47 16.65
C THR A 129 14.41 6.76 15.14
N GLY A 130 14.64 5.72 14.33
CA GLY A 130 14.93 5.81 12.90
C GLY A 130 13.72 6.01 12.00
N ARG A 131 13.95 5.81 10.69
CA ARG A 131 12.91 5.80 9.66
C ARG A 131 12.79 4.41 9.08
N CYS A 132 11.60 4.08 8.60
CA CYS A 132 11.43 2.82 7.90
C CYS A 132 12.25 2.82 6.61
N TRP A 133 12.52 1.64 6.07
CA TRP A 133 13.28 1.47 4.82
C TRP A 133 12.77 2.31 3.64
N GLN A 134 11.47 2.62 3.57
CA GLN A 134 10.89 3.48 2.52
C GLN A 134 11.16 4.99 2.69
N HIS A 135 11.60 5.42 3.86
CA HIS A 135 11.74 6.83 4.23
C HIS A 135 13.12 7.15 4.84
N ARG A 136 14.15 6.37 4.48
CA ARG A 136 15.54 6.65 4.88
C ARG A 136 15.92 8.09 4.50
N GLY A 137 16.50 8.83 5.44
CA GLY A 137 16.94 10.22 5.22
C GLY A 137 15.84 11.30 5.23
N LYS A 138 14.56 10.95 5.47
CA LYS A 138 13.48 11.94 5.55
C LYS A 138 13.18 12.38 6.98
N ALA A 139 12.94 13.68 7.18
CA ALA A 139 12.51 14.21 8.46
C ALA A 139 11.13 13.67 8.89
N ALA A 140 10.94 13.49 10.20
CA ALA A 140 9.63 13.18 10.74
C ALA A 140 8.78 14.45 10.73
N MET A 141 7.49 14.32 10.42
CA MET A 141 6.54 15.43 10.56
C MET A 141 6.05 15.59 12.00
N LEU A 142 6.23 14.56 12.85
CA LEU A 142 5.74 14.53 14.21
C LEU A 142 6.89 14.75 15.21
N PRO A 143 6.64 15.47 16.32
CA PRO A 143 7.62 15.60 17.41
C PRO A 143 7.90 14.24 18.05
N ALA A 144 9.11 14.05 18.59
CA ALA A 144 9.59 12.76 19.10
C ALA A 144 8.64 12.09 20.10
N ALA A 145 7.94 12.88 20.93
CA ALA A 145 6.96 12.38 21.89
C ALA A 145 5.79 11.59 21.26
N LYS A 146 5.39 11.91 20.02
CA LYS A 146 4.31 11.21 19.29
C LYS A 146 4.82 10.03 18.46
N LEU A 147 6.13 9.82 18.41
CA LEU A 147 6.74 8.72 17.67
C LEU A 147 6.90 7.48 18.56
N ILE A 148 6.77 7.61 19.88
CA ILE A 148 6.90 6.50 20.83
C ILE A 148 5.51 5.89 21.02
N VAL A 149 5.38 4.59 20.76
CA VAL A 149 4.20 3.82 21.12
C VAL A 149 4.63 2.75 22.12
N PRO A 150 4.15 2.81 23.38
CA PRO A 150 4.38 1.71 24.32
C PRO A 150 3.69 0.46 23.78
N SER A 151 4.43 -0.66 23.78
CA SER A 151 3.95 -1.99 23.38
C SER A 151 3.07 -2.61 24.46
#